data_AF-R1FWQ9-F1
#
_entry.id   AF-R1FWQ9-F1
#
_cell.length_a   1.000
_cell.length_b   1.000
_cell.length_c   1.000
_cell.angle_alpha   90.00
_cell.angle_beta   90.00
_cell.angle_gamma   90.00
#
_symmetry.space_group_name_H-M   'P 1'
#
loop_
_entity.id
_entity.type
_entity.pdbx_description
1 polymer ?
#
loop_
_entity_poly.entity_id
_entity_poly.type
_entity_poly.pdbx_seq_one_letter_code
_entity_poly.pdbx_strand_id
1 'polypeptide(L)'
;MLAVTNAERTNTRGRWLPAAFGAVLGAAVFLLVRTSLTDDGYITLAYAKNLAVHGEWGIIPGSPANAATSPLNVLLLAALTLVTRVAGGPHPVVALGVLTVLSGAGLGWAWQRIGRVLALPPAAGVIGVALVLVNPFVLSAIGLEVLLIPVVLLALTVCALEGRPAWFGVAGGLAVLTRLDLVVFVVVIGVSTPAIRRRWRAAAGLTALTAAPWFLVSWLAFGSFVPDTLVIKQLQAGVFAPWSYGTGPMMYYLGWPVTVLVSFLPALAGVVALAAWAAARFAVRWPEFPALGPVAALA
;
A
#
# COMPACT_ATOMS: atom_id res chain seq x y z
N MET A 1 29.35 -37.34 -3.69
CA MET A 1 28.27 -36.80 -4.55
C MET A 1 26.91 -36.64 -3.85
N LEU A 2 26.82 -36.78 -2.51
CA LEU A 2 25.55 -36.69 -1.74
C LEU A 2 25.39 -35.41 -0.89
N ALA A 3 26.41 -34.55 -0.80
CA ALA A 3 26.38 -33.34 0.03
C ALA A 3 25.87 -32.08 -0.70
N VAL A 4 25.90 -32.06 -2.03
CA VAL A 4 25.48 -30.90 -2.85
C VAL A 4 23.95 -30.77 -2.89
N THR A 5 23.21 -31.87 -2.74
CA THR A 5 21.75 -31.89 -2.85
C THR A 5 20.99 -31.32 -1.64
N ASN A 6 21.59 -31.29 -0.44
CA ASN A 6 20.95 -30.69 0.74
C ASN A 6 21.14 -29.16 0.81
N ALA A 7 22.29 -28.63 0.35
CA ALA A 7 22.55 -27.19 0.33
C ALA A 7 21.69 -26.43 -0.70
N GLU A 8 21.36 -27.06 -1.83
CA GLU A 8 20.43 -26.47 -2.81
C GLU A 8 18.96 -26.53 -2.33
N ARG A 9 18.57 -27.60 -1.61
CA ARG A 9 17.21 -27.72 -1.03
C ARG A 9 16.97 -26.77 0.16
N THR A 10 17.99 -26.46 0.95
CA THR A 10 17.88 -25.44 2.02
C THR A 10 17.79 -24.02 1.43
N ASN A 11 18.46 -23.78 0.30
CA ASN A 11 18.37 -22.50 -0.40
C ASN A 11 16.97 -22.26 -1.02
N THR A 12 16.27 -23.29 -1.49
CA THR A 12 14.92 -23.10 -2.06
C THR A 12 13.81 -22.90 -1.02
N ARG A 13 13.89 -23.58 0.14
CA ARG A 13 12.89 -23.41 1.22
C ARG A 13 12.95 -22.03 1.88
N GLY A 14 14.15 -21.49 2.10
CA GLY A 14 14.32 -20.11 2.60
C GLY A 14 13.74 -19.04 1.65
N ARG A 15 13.58 -19.37 0.36
CA ARG A 15 13.05 -18.47 -0.68
C ARG A 15 11.53 -18.37 -0.74
N TRP A 16 10.78 -19.03 0.12
CA TRP A 16 9.32 -18.83 0.18
C TRP A 16 8.83 -18.62 1.60
N LEU A 17 9.72 -18.74 2.58
CA LEU A 17 9.39 -18.64 3.99
C LEU A 17 8.68 -17.32 4.34
N PRO A 18 9.15 -16.11 3.96
CA PRO A 18 8.46 -14.88 4.34
C PRO A 18 7.08 -14.74 3.69
N ALA A 19 6.94 -15.16 2.42
CA ALA A 19 5.66 -15.12 1.70
C ALA A 19 4.65 -16.11 2.29
N ALA A 20 5.06 -17.35 2.56
CA ALA A 20 4.23 -18.35 3.21
C ALA A 20 3.83 -17.92 4.63
N PHE A 21 4.79 -17.40 5.40
CA PHE A 21 4.54 -16.84 6.73
C PHE A 21 3.51 -15.70 6.66
N GLY A 22 3.65 -14.76 5.73
CA GLY A 22 2.71 -13.66 5.57
C GLY A 22 1.32 -14.11 5.15
N ALA A 23 1.20 -15.14 4.30
CA ALA A 23 -0.10 -15.73 3.96
C ALA A 23 -0.78 -16.34 5.19
N VAL A 24 -0.04 -17.13 5.98
CA VAL A 24 -0.56 -17.80 7.18
C VAL A 24 -0.92 -16.78 8.25
N LEU A 25 -0.05 -15.80 8.51
CA LEU A 25 -0.31 -14.75 9.50
C LEU A 25 -1.48 -13.87 9.07
N GLY A 26 -1.56 -13.51 7.78
CA GLY A 26 -2.70 -12.77 7.22
C GLY A 26 -4.02 -13.52 7.41
N ALA A 27 -4.03 -14.85 7.20
CA ALA A 27 -5.20 -15.67 7.47
C ALA A 27 -5.59 -15.65 8.95
N ALA A 28 -4.62 -15.88 9.85
CA ALA A 28 -4.86 -15.90 11.29
C ALA A 28 -5.39 -14.56 11.81
N VAL A 29 -4.76 -13.46 11.38
CA VAL A 29 -5.18 -12.09 11.69
C VAL A 29 -6.59 -11.81 11.17
N PHE A 30 -6.88 -12.17 9.92
CA PHE A 30 -8.22 -11.95 9.37
C PHE A 30 -9.28 -12.72 10.16
N LEU A 31 -9.01 -14.00 10.50
CA LEU A 31 -9.91 -14.79 11.32
C LEU A 31 -10.19 -14.18 12.69
N LEU A 32 -9.19 -13.51 13.28
CA LEU A 32 -9.32 -12.79 14.54
C LEU A 32 -10.20 -11.53 14.40
N VAL A 33 -10.00 -10.73 13.35
CA VAL A 33 -10.63 -9.40 13.23
C VAL A 33 -11.92 -9.37 12.42
N ARG A 34 -12.27 -10.44 11.69
CA ARG A 34 -13.41 -10.46 10.75
C ARG A 34 -14.77 -10.07 11.35
N THR A 35 -14.92 -10.16 12.67
CA THR A 35 -16.15 -9.82 13.40
C THR A 35 -16.16 -8.38 13.93
N SER A 36 -15.05 -7.65 13.78
CA SER A 36 -14.84 -6.30 14.32
C SER A 36 -14.47 -5.31 13.20
N LEU A 37 -15.06 -5.48 12.01
CA LEU A 37 -14.85 -4.56 10.89
C LEU A 37 -15.53 -3.23 11.19
N THR A 38 -14.87 -2.14 10.80
CA THR A 38 -15.41 -0.78 10.93
C THR A 38 -16.48 -0.49 9.89
N ASP A 39 -17.30 0.52 10.14
CA ASP A 39 -18.30 1.00 9.20
C ASP A 39 -17.70 1.36 7.83
N ASP A 40 -16.53 2.02 7.82
CA ASP A 40 -15.79 2.34 6.59
C ASP A 40 -15.37 1.08 5.81
N GLY A 41 -15.02 0.01 6.53
CA GLY A 41 -14.77 -1.31 5.94
C GLY A 41 -16.01 -1.86 5.26
N TYR A 42 -17.17 -1.81 5.92
CA TYR A 42 -18.43 -2.25 5.33
C TYR A 42 -18.90 -1.40 4.15
N ILE A 43 -18.64 -0.08 4.15
CA ILE A 43 -18.88 0.79 2.99
C ILE A 43 -18.10 0.28 1.78
N THR A 44 -16.82 -0.04 1.96
CA THR A 44 -15.96 -0.58 0.89
C THR A 44 -16.46 -1.94 0.40
N LEU A 45 -16.90 -2.81 1.30
CA LEU A 45 -17.49 -4.11 0.94
C LEU A 45 -18.83 -3.96 0.19
N ALA A 46 -19.64 -2.95 0.51
CA ALA A 46 -20.88 -2.65 -0.19
C ALA A 46 -20.61 -2.21 -1.64
N TYR A 47 -19.64 -1.31 -1.84
CA TYR A 47 -19.15 -0.96 -3.19
C TYR A 47 -18.72 -2.19 -3.97
N ALA A 48 -17.86 -3.02 -3.38
CA ALA A 48 -17.35 -4.23 -4.03
C ALA A 48 -18.46 -5.22 -4.39
N LYS A 49 -19.42 -5.42 -3.48
CA LYS A 49 -20.58 -6.29 -3.70
C LYS A 49 -21.45 -5.76 -4.83
N ASN A 50 -21.78 -4.47 -4.84
CA ASN A 50 -22.64 -3.90 -5.88
C ASN A 50 -21.98 -3.96 -7.25
N LEU A 51 -20.68 -3.71 -7.33
CA LEU A 51 -19.94 -3.88 -8.57
C LEU A 51 -19.96 -5.34 -9.04
N ALA A 52 -19.77 -6.30 -8.14
CA ALA A 52 -19.77 -7.74 -8.47
C ALA A 52 -21.16 -8.30 -8.79
N VAL A 53 -22.23 -7.75 -8.20
CA VAL A 53 -23.61 -8.25 -8.39
C VAL A 53 -24.31 -7.52 -9.53
N HIS A 54 -24.25 -6.20 -9.53
CA HIS A 54 -25.02 -5.30 -10.39
C HIS A 54 -24.19 -4.61 -11.49
N GLY A 55 -22.85 -4.65 -11.40
CA GLY A 55 -21.99 -3.90 -12.32
C GLY A 55 -21.98 -2.39 -12.03
N GLU A 56 -22.46 -1.98 -10.86
CA GLU A 56 -22.66 -0.59 -10.49
C GLU A 56 -21.63 -0.12 -9.47
N TRP A 57 -21.13 1.11 -9.67
CA TRP A 57 -20.16 1.74 -8.76
C TRP A 57 -20.87 2.64 -7.75
N GLY A 58 -21.26 2.09 -6.60
CA GLY A 58 -21.95 2.82 -5.54
C GLY A 58 -22.24 1.95 -4.33
N ILE A 59 -22.56 2.57 -3.19
CA ILE A 59 -23.01 1.86 -1.97
C ILE A 59 -24.47 1.40 -2.12
N ILE A 60 -25.30 2.24 -2.76
CA ILE A 60 -26.72 2.00 -2.95
C ILE A 60 -26.93 1.63 -4.42
N PRO A 61 -27.49 0.45 -4.72
CA PRO A 61 -27.83 0.07 -6.09
C PRO A 61 -28.72 1.14 -6.76
N GLY A 62 -28.45 1.45 -8.02
CA GLY A 62 -29.12 2.50 -8.78
C GLY A 62 -28.68 3.94 -8.46
N SER A 63 -27.76 4.14 -7.50
CA SER A 63 -27.21 5.45 -7.15
C SER A 63 -25.68 5.44 -7.23
N PRO A 64 -25.10 5.55 -8.44
CA PRO A 64 -23.65 5.59 -8.60
C PRO A 64 -23.04 6.81 -7.89
N ALA A 65 -21.91 6.61 -7.21
CA ALA A 65 -21.25 7.68 -6.47
C ALA A 65 -19.73 7.50 -6.45
N ASN A 66 -18.99 8.57 -6.72
CA ASN A 66 -17.52 8.56 -6.75
C ASN A 66 -16.91 8.87 -5.38
N ALA A 67 -17.40 8.22 -4.32
CA ALA A 67 -16.95 8.48 -2.96
C ALA A 67 -15.73 7.64 -2.53
N ALA A 68 -15.44 6.55 -3.24
CA ALA A 68 -14.37 5.61 -2.90
C ALA A 68 -12.98 6.21 -3.17
N THR A 69 -12.16 6.36 -2.12
CA THR A 69 -10.79 6.91 -2.22
C THR A 69 -9.73 5.90 -2.63
N SER A 70 -10.06 4.60 -2.63
CA SER A 70 -9.19 3.51 -3.04
C SER A 70 -9.83 2.62 -4.11
N PRO A 71 -9.86 3.08 -5.37
CA PRO A 71 -10.51 2.33 -6.44
C PRO A 71 -9.87 0.96 -6.68
N LEU A 72 -8.55 0.81 -6.52
CA LEU A 72 -7.91 -0.49 -6.65
C LEU A 72 -8.43 -1.50 -5.61
N ASN A 73 -8.60 -1.07 -4.36
CA ASN A 73 -9.12 -1.95 -3.30
C ASN A 73 -10.53 -2.42 -3.63
N VAL A 74 -11.42 -1.51 -4.04
CA VAL A 74 -12.79 -1.84 -4.45
C VAL A 74 -12.80 -2.80 -5.64
N LEU A 75 -11.98 -2.55 -6.67
CA LEU A 75 -11.91 -3.40 -7.85
C LEU A 75 -11.41 -4.82 -7.53
N LEU A 76 -10.37 -4.94 -6.70
CA LEU A 76 -9.86 -6.25 -6.27
C LEU A 76 -10.89 -7.02 -5.43
N LEU A 77 -11.53 -6.34 -4.48
CA LEU A 77 -12.60 -6.93 -3.68
C LEU A 77 -13.80 -7.33 -4.52
N ALA A 78 -14.18 -6.53 -5.52
CA ALA A 78 -15.27 -6.84 -6.43
C ALA A 78 -14.93 -8.07 -7.29
N ALA A 79 -13.72 -8.14 -7.83
CA ALA A 79 -13.26 -9.29 -8.60
C ALA A 79 -13.27 -10.58 -7.75
N LEU A 80 -12.77 -10.52 -6.52
CA LEU A 80 -12.81 -11.66 -5.60
C LEU A 80 -14.25 -12.01 -5.16
N THR A 81 -15.11 -11.00 -4.98
CA THR A 81 -16.53 -11.22 -4.66
C THR A 81 -17.26 -11.87 -5.83
N LEU A 82 -16.95 -11.51 -7.07
CA LEU A 82 -17.46 -12.15 -8.27
C LEU A 82 -17.08 -13.63 -8.32
N VAL A 83 -15.83 -13.98 -7.95
CA VAL A 83 -15.40 -15.39 -7.84
C VAL A 83 -16.23 -16.12 -6.79
N THR A 84 -16.43 -15.55 -5.60
CA THR A 84 -17.29 -16.18 -4.57
C THR A 84 -18.74 -16.33 -5.04
N ARG A 85 -19.25 -15.35 -5.81
CA ARG A 85 -20.60 -15.38 -6.40
C ARG A 85 -20.79 -16.58 -7.31
N VAL A 86 -19.82 -16.83 -8.19
CA VAL A 86 -19.86 -17.98 -9.09
C VAL A 86 -19.77 -19.31 -8.33
N ALA A 87 -19.08 -19.34 -7.18
CA ALA A 87 -18.86 -20.54 -6.38
C ALA A 87 -19.93 -20.86 -5.32
N GLY A 88 -20.91 -19.97 -5.08
CA GLY A 88 -21.97 -20.22 -4.10
C GLY A 88 -22.72 -18.99 -3.58
N GLY A 89 -22.15 -17.78 -3.73
CA GLY A 89 -22.84 -16.55 -3.33
C GLY A 89 -21.90 -15.34 -3.22
N PRO A 90 -22.39 -14.10 -3.36
CA PRO A 90 -21.55 -12.91 -3.25
C PRO A 90 -21.15 -12.68 -1.79
N HIS A 91 -19.98 -13.20 -1.40
CA HIS A 91 -19.46 -13.15 -0.03
C HIS A 91 -18.30 -12.14 0.09
N PRO A 92 -18.58 -10.83 0.18
CA PRO A 92 -17.53 -9.80 0.19
C PRO A 92 -16.59 -9.90 1.40
N VAL A 93 -17.08 -10.40 2.55
CA VAL A 93 -16.23 -10.64 3.72
C VAL A 93 -15.22 -11.77 3.46
N VAL A 94 -15.62 -12.83 2.74
CA VAL A 94 -14.69 -13.90 2.34
C VAL A 94 -13.67 -13.36 1.33
N ALA A 95 -14.12 -12.56 0.37
CA ALA A 95 -13.23 -11.86 -0.57
C ALA A 95 -12.19 -10.99 0.15
N LEU A 96 -12.58 -10.26 1.19
CA LEU A 96 -11.66 -9.51 2.05
C LEU A 96 -10.63 -10.39 2.75
N GLY A 97 -11.06 -11.56 3.25
CA GLY A 97 -10.14 -12.54 3.84
C GLY A 97 -9.10 -13.03 2.84
N VAL A 98 -9.53 -13.37 1.62
CA VAL A 98 -8.62 -13.76 0.53
C VAL A 98 -7.67 -12.62 0.20
N LEU A 99 -8.15 -11.38 0.06
CA LEU A 99 -7.30 -10.22 -0.23
C LEU A 99 -6.29 -9.97 0.90
N THR A 100 -6.67 -10.17 2.16
CA THR A 100 -5.79 -10.05 3.32
C THR A 100 -4.66 -11.08 3.27
N VAL A 101 -4.97 -12.34 2.95
CA VAL A 101 -3.98 -13.40 2.76
C VAL A 101 -3.03 -13.10 1.61
N LEU A 102 -3.56 -12.66 0.46
CA LEU A 102 -2.76 -12.27 -0.70
C LEU A 102 -1.85 -11.07 -0.39
N SER A 103 -2.35 -10.10 0.36
CA SER A 103 -1.56 -8.94 0.80
C SER A 103 -0.43 -9.37 1.74
N GLY A 104 -0.72 -10.22 2.73
CA GLY A 104 0.30 -10.79 3.59
C GLY A 104 1.39 -11.56 2.83
N ALA A 105 0.98 -12.39 1.85
CA ALA A 105 1.91 -13.08 0.96
C ALA A 105 2.75 -12.10 0.13
N GLY A 106 2.12 -11.04 -0.40
CA GLY A 106 2.78 -9.97 -1.15
C GLY A 106 3.82 -9.21 -0.33
N LEU A 107 3.50 -8.88 0.93
CA LEU A 107 4.46 -8.28 1.87
C LEU A 107 5.67 -9.18 2.07
N GLY A 108 5.44 -10.47 2.33
CA GLY A 108 6.52 -11.44 2.53
C GLY A 108 7.38 -11.61 1.28
N TRP A 109 6.76 -11.71 0.11
CA TRP A 109 7.47 -11.76 -1.17
C TRP A 109 8.34 -10.51 -1.37
N ALA A 110 7.80 -9.31 -1.14
CA ALA A 110 8.53 -8.07 -1.36
C ALA A 110 9.71 -7.93 -0.39
N TRP A 111 9.50 -8.19 0.90
CA TRP A 111 10.55 -8.23 1.91
C TRP A 111 11.68 -9.19 1.57
N GLN A 112 11.32 -10.34 1.03
CA GLN A 112 12.30 -11.33 0.61
C GLN A 112 13.11 -10.86 -0.61
N ARG A 113 12.51 -10.14 -1.57
CA ARG A 113 13.23 -9.54 -2.69
C ARG A 113 14.19 -8.45 -2.21
N ILE A 114 13.72 -7.57 -1.32
CA ILE A 114 14.55 -6.53 -0.68
C ILE A 114 15.72 -7.17 0.06
N GLY A 115 15.44 -8.19 0.88
CA GLY A 115 16.46 -8.89 1.65
C GLY A 115 17.52 -9.55 0.78
N ARG A 116 17.17 -10.09 -0.40
CA ARG A 116 18.18 -10.61 -1.34
C ARG A 116 19.07 -9.52 -1.91
N VAL A 117 18.51 -8.36 -2.28
CA VAL A 117 19.29 -7.25 -2.85
C VAL A 117 20.22 -6.64 -1.79
N LEU A 118 19.75 -6.57 -0.54
CA LEU A 118 20.49 -5.99 0.59
C LEU A 118 21.28 -7.03 1.42
N ALA A 119 21.33 -8.29 0.98
CA ALA A 119 21.95 -9.41 1.69
C ALA A 119 21.47 -9.60 3.15
N LEU A 120 20.21 -9.30 3.44
CA LEU A 120 19.58 -9.50 4.75
C LEU A 120 19.16 -10.97 4.96
N PRO A 121 19.19 -11.47 6.21
CA PRO A 121 18.70 -12.81 6.51
C PRO A 121 17.19 -12.92 6.31
N PRO A 122 16.64 -14.11 5.99
CA PRO A 122 15.20 -14.33 5.81
C PRO A 122 14.35 -13.90 7.03
N ALA A 123 14.93 -13.95 8.22
CA ALA A 123 14.30 -13.49 9.45
C ALA A 123 13.89 -12.01 9.39
N ALA A 124 14.64 -11.16 8.70
CA ALA A 124 14.29 -9.75 8.53
C ALA A 124 12.93 -9.60 7.80
N GLY A 125 12.67 -10.44 6.79
CA GLY A 125 11.39 -10.42 6.09
C GLY A 125 10.23 -10.95 6.94
N VAL A 126 10.46 -11.99 7.75
CA VAL A 126 9.46 -12.50 8.70
C VAL A 126 9.10 -11.42 9.73
N ILE A 127 10.10 -10.74 10.30
CA ILE A 127 9.90 -9.64 11.26
C ILE A 127 9.17 -8.48 10.58
N GLY A 128 9.58 -8.08 9.37
CA GLY A 128 8.94 -6.99 8.63
C GLY A 128 7.47 -7.25 8.33
N VAL A 129 7.11 -8.49 7.97
CA VAL A 129 5.71 -8.91 7.79
C VAL A 129 4.95 -8.88 9.11
N ALA A 130 5.53 -9.44 10.18
CA ALA A 130 4.89 -9.47 11.49
C ALA A 130 4.62 -8.07 12.04
N LEU A 131 5.57 -7.14 11.89
CA LEU A 131 5.42 -5.76 12.32
C LEU A 131 4.25 -5.04 11.64
N VAL A 132 3.98 -5.33 10.37
CA VAL A 132 2.84 -4.76 9.65
C VAL A 132 1.53 -5.43 10.06
N LEU A 133 1.49 -6.77 10.03
CA LEU A 133 0.24 -7.52 10.23
C LEU A 133 -0.23 -7.58 11.68
N VAL A 134 0.65 -7.36 12.66
CA VAL A 134 0.29 -7.33 14.09
C VAL A 134 0.03 -5.90 14.57
N ASN A 135 0.28 -4.89 13.74
CA ASN A 135 0.09 -3.49 14.14
C ASN A 135 -1.40 -3.20 14.39
N PRO A 136 -1.79 -2.79 15.62
CA PRO A 136 -3.19 -2.56 15.97
C PRO A 136 -3.87 -1.50 15.10
N PHE A 137 -3.14 -0.50 14.59
CA PHE A 137 -3.70 0.51 13.69
C PHE A 137 -4.05 -0.06 12.31
N VAL A 138 -3.21 -0.97 11.81
CA VAL A 138 -3.50 -1.68 10.55
C VAL A 138 -4.69 -2.61 10.75
N LEU A 139 -4.70 -3.33 11.88
CA LEU A 139 -5.79 -4.25 12.24
C LEU A 139 -7.14 -3.53 12.37
N SER A 140 -7.18 -2.36 13.01
CA SER A 140 -8.40 -1.58 13.21
C SER A 140 -9.01 -1.04 11.91
N ALA A 141 -8.28 -1.08 10.80
CA ALA A 141 -8.70 -0.54 9.51
C ALA A 141 -8.81 -1.63 8.42
N ILE A 142 -8.83 -2.91 8.81
CA ILE A 142 -9.08 -4.01 7.87
C ILE A 142 -10.45 -3.84 7.20
N GLY A 143 -10.50 -4.02 5.89
CA GLY A 143 -11.64 -3.67 5.04
C GLY A 143 -11.35 -2.47 4.14
N LEU A 144 -10.41 -1.62 4.56
CA LEU A 144 -9.84 -0.54 3.76
C LEU A 144 -8.56 -0.98 3.05
N GLU A 145 -7.92 -0.06 2.35
CA GLU A 145 -6.71 -0.29 1.58
C GLU A 145 -5.42 -0.39 2.43
N VAL A 146 -5.52 -0.39 3.75
CA VAL A 146 -4.39 -0.30 4.69
C VAL A 146 -3.35 -1.39 4.54
N LEU A 147 -3.72 -2.57 4.06
CA LEU A 147 -2.77 -3.66 3.74
C LEU A 147 -2.24 -3.57 2.31
N LEU A 148 -3.00 -2.99 1.37
CA LEU A 148 -2.53 -2.77 0.01
C LEU A 148 -1.45 -1.70 -0.05
N ILE A 149 -1.56 -0.63 0.75
CA ILE A 149 -0.57 0.45 0.82
C ILE A 149 0.86 -0.09 1.01
N PRO A 150 1.20 -0.83 2.09
CA PRO A 150 2.55 -1.33 2.28
C PRO A 150 2.95 -2.36 1.20
N VAL A 151 2.00 -3.14 0.65
CA VAL A 151 2.29 -4.07 -0.46
C VAL A 151 2.77 -3.32 -1.70
N VAL A 152 2.04 -2.29 -2.15
CA VAL A 152 2.41 -1.53 -3.35
C VAL A 152 3.67 -0.69 -3.14
N LEU A 153 3.88 -0.13 -1.94
CA LEU A 153 5.10 0.62 -1.61
C LEU A 153 6.34 -0.28 -1.57
N LEU A 154 6.24 -1.48 -1.00
CA LEU A 154 7.34 -2.44 -1.04
C LEU A 154 7.57 -2.97 -2.46
N ALA A 155 6.52 -3.21 -3.25
CA ALA A 155 6.65 -3.61 -4.65
C ALA A 155 7.36 -2.53 -5.50
N LEU A 156 7.01 -1.25 -5.29
CA LEU A 156 7.71 -0.10 -5.88
C LEU A 156 9.19 -0.11 -5.52
N THR A 157 9.49 -0.30 -4.24
CA THR A 157 10.86 -0.33 -3.71
C THR A 157 11.65 -1.49 -4.30
N VAL A 158 11.05 -2.68 -4.41
CA VAL A 158 11.64 -3.84 -5.08
C VAL A 158 11.96 -3.52 -6.54
N CYS A 159 11.03 -2.93 -7.29
CA CYS A 159 11.25 -2.57 -8.69
C CYS A 159 12.36 -1.52 -8.85
N ALA A 160 12.45 -0.58 -7.91
CA ALA A 160 13.50 0.43 -7.87
C ALA A 160 14.88 -0.19 -7.59
N LEU A 161 14.97 -1.03 -6.55
CA LEU A 161 16.20 -1.74 -6.16
C LEU A 161 16.71 -2.67 -7.27
N GLU A 162 15.81 -3.34 -7.99
CA GLU A 162 16.15 -4.24 -9.10
C GLU A 162 16.38 -3.49 -10.43
N GLY A 163 16.19 -2.17 -10.46
CA GLY A 163 16.39 -1.36 -11.66
C GLY A 163 15.41 -1.70 -12.79
N ARG A 164 14.15 -2.02 -12.47
CA ARG A 164 13.10 -2.42 -13.43
C ARG A 164 12.08 -1.29 -13.66
N PRO A 165 12.38 -0.29 -14.51
CA PRO A 165 11.55 0.92 -14.65
C PRO A 165 10.15 0.66 -15.19
N ALA A 166 9.95 -0.38 -16.00
CA ALA A 166 8.63 -0.72 -16.50
C ALA A 166 7.70 -1.20 -15.37
N TRP A 167 8.16 -2.17 -14.58
CA TRP A 167 7.42 -2.67 -13.43
C TRP A 167 7.28 -1.63 -12.31
N PHE A 168 8.27 -0.75 -12.16
CA PHE A 168 8.15 0.42 -11.30
C PHE A 168 6.98 1.32 -11.73
N GLY A 169 6.83 1.59 -13.03
CA GLY A 169 5.70 2.35 -13.55
C GLY A 169 4.35 1.69 -13.28
N VAL A 170 4.23 0.38 -13.51
CA VAL A 170 3.00 -0.38 -13.19
C VAL A 170 2.68 -0.31 -11.70
N ALA A 171 3.67 -0.58 -10.83
CA ALA A 171 3.51 -0.48 -9.39
C ALA A 171 3.16 0.94 -8.94
N GLY A 172 3.69 1.96 -9.62
CA GLY A 172 3.36 3.37 -9.38
C GLY A 172 1.91 3.70 -9.72
N GLY A 173 1.40 3.19 -10.84
CA GLY A 173 -0.01 3.34 -11.19
C GLY A 173 -0.93 2.63 -10.20
N LEU A 174 -0.57 1.41 -9.79
CA LEU A 174 -1.29 0.70 -8.74
C LEU A 174 -1.25 1.44 -7.39
N ALA A 175 -0.14 2.08 -7.04
CA ALA A 175 -0.04 2.90 -5.84
C ALA A 175 -1.00 4.09 -5.90
N VAL A 176 -1.05 4.81 -7.03
CA VAL A 176 -2.00 5.92 -7.25
C VAL A 176 -3.46 5.45 -7.17
N LEU A 177 -3.78 4.28 -7.74
CA LEU A 177 -5.11 3.68 -7.64
C LEU A 177 -5.43 3.11 -6.25
N THR A 178 -4.40 2.81 -5.45
CA THR A 178 -4.59 2.45 -4.04
C THR A 178 -4.95 3.71 -3.28
N ARG A 179 -4.16 4.78 -3.43
CA ARG A 179 -4.39 6.10 -2.85
C ARG A 179 -3.66 7.16 -3.66
N LEU A 180 -4.33 8.27 -3.93
CA LEU A 180 -3.75 9.37 -4.71
C LEU A 180 -2.49 9.97 -4.03
N ASP A 181 -2.49 10.06 -2.70
CA ASP A 181 -1.35 10.58 -1.93
C ASP A 181 -0.07 9.76 -2.06
N LEU A 182 -0.15 8.47 -2.44
CA LEU A 182 1.04 7.64 -2.62
C LEU A 182 1.88 8.04 -3.85
N VAL A 183 1.37 8.93 -4.71
CA VAL A 183 2.16 9.52 -5.81
C VAL A 183 3.44 10.17 -5.30
N VAL A 184 3.44 10.71 -4.08
CA VAL A 184 4.63 11.29 -3.45
C VAL A 184 5.74 10.25 -3.35
N PHE A 185 5.43 9.04 -2.87
CA PHE A 185 6.41 7.95 -2.80
C PHE A 185 6.89 7.50 -4.19
N VAL A 186 6.00 7.45 -5.18
CA VAL A 186 6.38 7.12 -6.57
C VAL A 186 7.42 8.12 -7.09
N VAL A 187 7.22 9.42 -6.85
CA VAL A 187 8.14 10.47 -7.28
C VAL A 187 9.45 10.40 -6.47
N VAL A 188 9.38 10.35 -5.14
CA VAL A 188 10.56 10.37 -4.27
C VAL A 188 11.44 9.15 -4.53
N ILE A 189 10.87 7.94 -4.60
CA ILE A 189 11.61 6.70 -4.91
C ILE A 189 12.16 6.77 -6.33
N GLY A 190 11.36 7.24 -7.30
CA GLY A 190 11.76 7.33 -8.71
C GLY A 190 12.96 8.27 -8.92
N VAL A 191 12.94 9.46 -8.31
CA VAL A 191 14.02 10.45 -8.38
C VAL A 191 15.24 10.00 -7.58
N SER A 192 15.04 9.24 -6.51
CA SER A 192 16.14 8.69 -5.69
C SER A 192 16.85 7.51 -6.35
N THR A 193 16.29 6.96 -7.43
CA THR A 193 16.80 5.73 -8.07
C THR A 193 17.38 6.00 -9.46
N PRO A 194 18.72 5.92 -9.67
CA PRO A 194 19.35 6.21 -10.96
C PRO A 194 18.80 5.38 -12.12
N ALA A 195 18.52 4.10 -11.92
CA ALA A 195 17.98 3.21 -12.94
C ALA A 195 16.60 3.67 -13.44
N ILE A 196 15.76 4.18 -12.54
CA ILE A 196 14.43 4.71 -12.86
C ILE A 196 14.56 6.07 -13.56
N ARG A 197 15.39 6.97 -13.02
CA ARG A 197 15.64 8.29 -13.64
C ARG A 197 16.10 8.21 -15.09
N ARG A 198 17.00 7.27 -15.41
CA ARG A 198 17.50 7.07 -16.78
C ARG A 198 16.37 6.70 -17.77
N ARG A 199 15.28 6.12 -17.28
CA ARG A 199 14.11 5.72 -18.09
C ARG A 199 12.81 6.29 -17.55
N TRP A 200 12.85 7.53 -17.05
CA TRP A 200 11.71 8.16 -16.37
C TRP A 200 10.46 8.23 -17.24
N ARG A 201 10.61 8.45 -18.56
CA ARG A 201 9.49 8.49 -19.50
C ARG A 201 8.74 7.16 -19.57
N ALA A 202 9.46 6.04 -19.55
CA ALA A 202 8.84 4.72 -19.56
C ALA A 202 8.12 4.43 -18.22
N ALA A 203 8.75 4.79 -17.10
CA ALA A 203 8.15 4.66 -15.78
C ALA A 203 6.89 5.54 -15.64
N ALA A 204 6.96 6.81 -16.04
CA ALA A 204 5.83 7.74 -16.00
C ALA A 204 4.72 7.33 -16.97
N GLY A 205 5.07 6.93 -18.20
CA GLY A 205 4.12 6.45 -19.20
C GLY A 205 3.35 5.21 -18.73
N LEU A 206 4.03 4.24 -18.10
CA LEU A 206 3.38 3.05 -17.55
C LEU A 206 2.58 3.32 -16.27
N THR A 207 3.02 4.29 -15.46
CA THR A 207 2.23 4.80 -14.32
C THR A 207 0.91 5.36 -14.82
N ALA A 208 0.97 6.26 -15.80
CA ALA A 208 -0.20 6.85 -16.44
C ALA A 208 -1.07 5.78 -17.10
N LEU A 209 -0.50 4.87 -17.88
CA LEU A 209 -1.26 3.81 -18.56
C LEU A 209 -1.99 2.88 -17.60
N THR A 210 -1.40 2.60 -16.43
CA THR A 210 -2.00 1.74 -15.42
C THR A 210 -3.12 2.45 -14.67
N ALA A 211 -2.96 3.75 -14.37
CA ALA A 211 -3.94 4.51 -13.60
C ALA A 211 -5.05 5.15 -14.45
N ALA A 212 -4.75 5.53 -15.69
CA ALA A 212 -5.63 6.27 -16.59
C ALA A 212 -6.98 5.57 -16.86
N PRO A 213 -7.08 4.23 -17.05
CA PRO A 213 -8.36 3.59 -17.32
C PRO A 213 -9.41 3.90 -16.24
N TRP A 214 -9.01 3.85 -14.97
CA TRP A 214 -9.90 4.21 -13.87
C TRP A 214 -10.28 5.69 -13.91
N PHE A 215 -9.30 6.58 -14.08
CA PHE A 215 -9.57 8.02 -14.09
C PHE A 215 -10.42 8.46 -15.28
N LEU A 216 -10.28 7.80 -16.43
CA LEU A 216 -11.14 8.00 -17.59
C LEU A 216 -12.57 7.54 -17.32
N VAL A 217 -12.74 6.34 -16.73
CA VAL A 217 -14.07 5.87 -16.31
C VAL A 217 -14.68 6.82 -15.28
N SER A 218 -13.90 7.25 -14.29
CA SER A 218 -14.33 8.18 -13.24
C SER A 218 -14.82 9.49 -13.83
N TRP A 219 -14.07 10.04 -14.78
CA TRP A 219 -14.45 11.28 -15.48
C TRP A 219 -15.72 11.11 -16.31
N LEU A 220 -15.79 10.06 -17.13
CA LEU A 220 -16.91 9.85 -18.05
C LEU A 220 -18.21 9.45 -17.32
N ALA A 221 -18.11 8.65 -16.24
CA ALA A 221 -19.27 8.13 -15.53
C ALA A 221 -19.75 9.04 -14.39
N PHE A 222 -18.85 9.78 -13.74
CA PHE A 222 -19.19 10.59 -12.55
C PHE A 222 -18.90 12.08 -12.72
N GLY A 223 -18.31 12.51 -13.83
CA GLY A 223 -17.99 13.92 -14.07
C GLY A 223 -16.83 14.47 -13.22
N SER A 224 -16.09 13.61 -12.52
CA SER A 224 -14.95 14.01 -11.68
C SER A 224 -13.76 13.06 -11.82
N PHE A 225 -12.55 13.63 -11.87
CA PHE A 225 -11.28 12.88 -11.85
C PHE A 225 -10.91 12.39 -10.46
N VAL A 226 -11.36 13.09 -9.42
CA VAL A 226 -10.96 12.85 -8.04
C VAL A 226 -12.20 12.47 -7.23
N PRO A 227 -12.10 11.50 -6.30
CA PRO A 227 -13.21 11.15 -5.42
C PRO A 227 -13.86 12.37 -4.76
N ASP A 228 -15.20 12.44 -4.78
CA ASP A 228 -15.95 13.58 -4.26
C ASP A 228 -15.69 13.79 -2.76
N THR A 229 -15.41 12.69 -2.05
CA THR A 229 -15.05 12.72 -0.62
C THR A 229 -13.75 13.47 -0.35
N LEU A 230 -12.79 13.51 -1.28
CA LEU A 230 -11.58 14.33 -1.11
C LEU A 230 -11.93 15.81 -1.17
N VAL A 231 -12.77 16.20 -2.14
CA VAL A 231 -13.23 17.60 -2.28
C VAL A 231 -14.05 18.00 -1.06
N ILE A 232 -15.02 17.18 -0.65
CA ILE A 232 -15.85 17.44 0.52
C ILE A 232 -15.00 17.57 1.79
N LYS A 233 -14.03 16.68 2.01
CA LYS A 233 -13.14 16.73 3.19
C LYS A 233 -12.23 17.97 3.18
N GLN A 234 -11.83 18.47 2.01
CA GLN A 234 -11.05 19.69 1.90
C GLN A 234 -11.90 20.96 2.10
N LEU A 235 -13.17 20.92 1.66
CA LEU A 235 -14.10 22.05 1.76
C LEU A 235 -14.83 22.13 3.11
N GLN A 236 -14.58 21.20 4.04
CA GLN A 236 -15.15 21.19 5.40
C GLN A 236 -14.65 22.32 6.32
N ALA A 237 -14.00 23.35 5.79
CA ALA A 237 -13.59 24.51 6.57
C ALA A 237 -14.79 25.13 7.32
N GLY A 238 -14.72 25.17 8.65
CA GLY A 238 -15.76 25.71 9.51
C GLY A 238 -16.78 24.70 10.07
N VAL A 239 -16.75 23.43 9.63
CA VAL A 239 -17.67 22.38 10.16
C VAL A 239 -17.24 21.86 11.53
N PHE A 240 -15.92 21.80 11.80
CA PHE A 240 -15.34 21.28 13.05
C PHE A 240 -14.72 22.37 13.93
N ALA A 241 -15.36 23.54 14.04
CA ALA A 241 -14.84 24.71 14.78
C ALA A 241 -13.51 25.25 14.14
N PRO A 242 -12.56 25.95 14.84
CA PRO A 242 -11.38 26.53 14.16
C PRO A 242 -10.34 25.48 13.71
N TRP A 243 -10.67 24.20 13.81
CA TRP A 243 -9.78 23.10 13.52
C TRP A 243 -9.87 22.71 12.04
N SER A 244 -8.70 22.63 11.42
CA SER A 244 -8.45 22.27 10.03
C SER A 244 -7.44 21.14 9.99
N TYR A 245 -7.14 20.59 8.80
CA TYR A 245 -6.08 19.59 8.66
C TYR A 245 -4.72 20.08 9.22
N GLY A 246 -4.37 21.35 9.00
CA GLY A 246 -3.13 21.94 9.50
C GLY A 246 -3.14 22.25 11.00
N THR A 247 -4.31 22.58 11.56
CA THR A 247 -4.45 22.92 13.00
C THR A 247 -4.91 21.74 13.85
N GLY A 248 -5.24 20.59 13.24
CA GLY A 248 -5.65 19.37 13.92
C GLY A 248 -4.64 18.86 14.96
N PRO A 249 -3.32 18.85 14.70
CA PRO A 249 -2.34 18.50 15.72
C PRO A 249 -2.43 19.38 16.99
N MET A 250 -2.74 20.67 16.82
CA MET A 250 -2.93 21.59 17.94
C MET A 250 -4.16 21.23 18.77
N MET A 251 -5.26 20.82 18.11
CA MET A 251 -6.47 20.34 18.79
C MET A 251 -6.15 19.21 19.78
N TYR A 252 -5.38 18.20 19.35
CA TYR A 252 -4.98 17.09 20.23
C TYR A 252 -3.95 17.53 21.28
N TYR A 253 -3.04 18.44 20.92
CA TYR A 253 -2.00 18.92 21.83
C TYR A 253 -2.60 19.63 23.06
N LEU A 254 -3.69 20.37 22.87
CA LEU A 254 -4.41 21.03 23.97
C LEU A 254 -4.95 20.07 25.02
N GLY A 255 -5.33 18.85 24.64
CA GLY A 255 -5.80 17.82 25.58
C GLY A 255 -4.71 16.86 26.06
N TRP A 256 -3.77 16.51 25.18
CA TRP A 256 -2.84 15.38 25.37
C TRP A 256 -1.42 15.71 24.85
N PRO A 257 -0.74 16.72 25.44
CA PRO A 257 0.48 17.28 24.85
C PRO A 257 1.62 16.26 24.73
N VAL A 258 1.82 15.43 25.76
CA VAL A 258 2.87 14.39 25.76
C VAL A 258 2.59 13.34 24.68
N THR A 259 1.34 12.86 24.57
CA THR A 259 0.95 11.86 23.56
C THR A 259 1.20 12.38 22.16
N VAL A 260 0.86 13.64 21.90
CA VAL A 260 1.08 14.27 20.60
C VAL A 260 2.57 14.39 20.30
N LEU A 261 3.38 14.92 21.22
CA LEU A 261 4.82 15.06 21.01
C LEU A 261 5.50 13.71 20.73
N VAL A 262 5.18 12.68 21.52
CA VAL A 262 5.72 11.33 21.33
C VAL A 262 5.27 10.74 19.99
N SER A 263 4.04 10.99 19.56
CA SER A 263 3.52 10.52 18.26
C SER A 263 4.23 11.15 17.07
N PHE A 264 4.81 12.35 17.22
CA PHE A 264 5.59 13.02 16.18
C PHE A 264 7.07 12.61 16.15
N LEU A 265 7.60 11.95 17.19
CA LEU A 265 9.01 11.52 17.23
C LEU A 265 9.40 10.62 16.04
N PRO A 266 8.61 9.60 15.65
CA PRO A 266 8.96 8.76 14.49
C PRO A 266 8.99 9.56 13.18
N ALA A 267 8.04 10.48 12.98
CA ALA A 267 8.01 11.34 11.80
C ALA A 267 9.23 12.28 11.74
N LEU A 268 9.60 12.87 12.88
CA LEU A 268 10.81 13.69 12.98
C LEU A 268 12.06 12.87 12.71
N ALA A 269 12.16 11.65 13.26
CA ALA A 269 13.28 10.74 13.00
C ALA A 269 13.37 10.37 11.51
N GLY A 270 12.23 10.12 10.85
CA GLY A 270 12.15 9.90 9.40
C GLY A 270 12.66 11.08 8.59
N VAL A 271 12.19 12.29 8.89
CA VAL A 271 12.66 13.54 8.25
C VAL A 271 14.17 13.75 8.45
N VAL A 272 14.68 13.53 9.66
CA VAL A 272 16.12 13.64 9.95
C VAL A 272 16.91 12.59 9.18
N ALA A 273 16.44 11.35 9.13
CA ALA A 273 17.08 10.27 8.37
C ALA A 273 17.10 10.57 6.86
N LEU A 274 16.00 11.07 6.30
CA LEU A 274 15.89 11.46 4.91
C LEU A 274 16.80 12.65 4.58
N ALA A 275 16.84 13.67 5.44
CA ALA A 275 17.71 14.82 5.28
C ALA A 275 19.20 14.43 5.37
N ALA A 276 19.57 13.59 6.36
CA ALA A 276 20.92 13.06 6.50
C ALA A 276 21.34 12.22 5.29
N TRP A 277 20.43 11.39 4.78
CA TRP A 277 20.66 10.61 3.57
C TRP A 277 20.87 11.51 2.34
N ALA A 278 19.99 12.51 2.14
CA ALA A 278 20.12 13.44 1.03
C ALA A 278 21.45 14.22 1.13
N ALA A 279 21.79 14.74 2.31
CA ALA A 279 23.06 15.42 2.55
C ALA A 279 24.25 14.52 2.25
N ALA A 280 24.29 13.29 2.77
CA ALA A 280 25.36 12.34 2.49
C ALA A 280 25.48 12.01 0.98
N ARG A 281 24.34 11.87 0.29
CA ARG A 281 24.27 11.51 -1.13
C ARG A 281 24.75 12.63 -2.06
N PHE A 282 24.50 13.89 -1.70
CA PHE A 282 24.85 15.05 -2.52
C PHE A 282 26.19 15.70 -2.11
N ALA A 283 26.60 15.59 -0.84
CA ALA A 283 27.84 16.20 -0.34
C ALA A 283 29.08 15.36 -0.63
N VAL A 284 28.96 14.03 -0.76
CA VAL A 284 30.13 13.15 -0.91
C VAL A 284 30.00 12.25 -2.13
N ARG A 285 30.98 12.33 -3.05
CA ARG A 285 31.10 11.40 -4.20
C ARG A 285 31.69 10.08 -3.72
N TRP A 286 30.89 9.25 -3.07
CA TRP A 286 31.31 7.86 -2.78
C TRP A 286 31.31 7.07 -4.10
N PRO A 287 32.43 6.39 -4.44
CA PRO A 287 32.50 5.58 -5.67
C PRO A 287 31.50 4.41 -5.65
N GLU A 288 31.13 3.90 -4.47
CA GLU A 288 30.10 2.86 -4.30
C GLU A 288 29.20 3.20 -3.10
N PHE A 289 28.14 3.99 -3.32
CA PHE A 289 27.09 4.12 -2.31
C PHE A 289 26.13 2.93 -2.48
N PRO A 290 25.86 2.12 -1.43
CA PRO A 290 24.86 1.07 -1.54
C PRO A 290 23.52 1.70 -1.97
N ALA A 291 22.74 0.99 -2.78
CA ALA A 291 21.49 1.48 -3.35
C ALA A 291 20.37 1.57 -2.30
N LEU A 292 20.62 2.29 -1.19
CA LEU A 292 19.70 2.50 -0.08
C LEU A 292 18.74 3.66 -0.34
N GLY A 293 18.93 4.45 -1.40
CA GLY A 293 18.04 5.56 -1.73
C GLY A 293 16.55 5.20 -1.83
N PRO A 294 16.17 4.10 -2.51
CA PRO A 294 14.78 3.62 -2.52
C PRO A 294 14.25 3.27 -1.13
N VAL A 295 15.10 2.77 -0.23
CA VAL A 295 14.73 2.35 1.13
C VAL A 295 14.62 3.56 2.06
N ALA A 296 15.56 4.49 1.97
CA ALA A 296 15.53 5.75 2.71
C ALA A 296 14.33 6.62 2.31
N ALA A 297 13.88 6.54 1.06
CA ALA A 297 12.68 7.23 0.57
C ALA A 297 11.36 6.72 1.19
N LEU A 298 11.37 5.59 1.90
CA LEU A 298 10.22 5.09 2.65
C LEU A 298 10.18 5.58 4.11
N ALA A 299 11.30 6.11 4.63
CA ALA A 299 11.43 6.59 6.01
C ALA A 299 10.99 8.06 6.13
#